data_AF-A0A1G3RDQ9-F1
#
_entry.id   AF-A0A1G3RDQ9-F1
#
_cell.length_a   1.000
_cell.length_b   1.000
_cell.length_c   1.000
_cell.angle_alpha   90.00
_cell.angle_beta   90.00
_cell.angle_gamma   90.00
#
_symmetry.space_group_name_H-M   'P 1'
#
loop_
_entity.id
_entity.type
_entity.pdbx_description
1 polymer ?
#
loop_
_entity_poly.entity_id
_entity_poly.type
_entity_poly.pdbx_seq_one_letter_code
_entity_poly.pdbx_strand_id
1 'polypeptide(L)'
;METSISFLESRLSAIPMPARQLYLLASSLLLGRSRDDSFIVAYAAALSDLDAADKADRGYVQIMGTCMEAFSLVSATRRGGHMALQAKS
;
A
#
# COMPACT_ATOMS: atom_id res chain seq x y z
N MET A 1 -19.11 -6.56 -4.24
CA MET A 1 -17.92 -5.75 -4.56
C MET A 1 -17.36 -5.29 -3.23
N GLU A 2 -16.34 -5.98 -2.73
CA GLU A 2 -15.65 -5.52 -1.51
C GLU A 2 -15.06 -4.15 -1.80
N THR A 3 -15.27 -3.21 -0.89
CA THR A 3 -14.62 -1.90 -1.03
C THR A 3 -13.11 -2.11 -0.94
N SER A 4 -12.33 -1.30 -1.65
CA SER A 4 -10.86 -1.36 -1.63
C SER A 4 -10.27 -1.39 -0.20
N ILE A 5 -10.99 -0.80 0.75
CA ILE A 5 -10.68 -0.79 2.18
C ILE A 5 -10.91 -2.17 2.82
N SER A 6 -12.02 -2.85 2.54
CA SER A 6 -12.30 -4.20 3.06
C SER A 6 -11.22 -5.21 2.65
N PHE A 7 -10.68 -5.08 1.43
CA PHE A 7 -9.55 -5.89 0.99
C PHE A 7 -8.27 -5.60 1.82
N LEU A 8 -7.94 -4.32 2.03
CA LEU A 8 -6.80 -3.92 2.85
C LEU A 8 -6.96 -4.36 4.32
N GLU A 9 -8.16 -4.26 4.88
CA GLU A 9 -8.49 -4.74 6.23
C GLU A 9 -8.21 -6.24 6.39
N SER A 10 -8.61 -7.03 5.40
CA SER A 10 -8.34 -8.47 5.35
C SER A 10 -6.83 -8.77 5.32
N ARG A 11 -6.08 -8.06 4.47
CA ARG A 11 -4.62 -8.23 4.33
C ARG A 11 -3.85 -7.84 5.58
N LEU A 12 -4.31 -6.82 6.29
CA LEU A 12 -3.66 -6.31 7.51
C LEU A 12 -4.21 -6.95 8.80
N SER A 13 -5.03 -7.99 8.68
CA SER A 13 -5.72 -8.62 9.83
C SER A 13 -4.76 -9.16 10.90
N ALA A 14 -3.55 -9.56 10.52
CA ALA A 14 -2.50 -10.04 11.41
C ALA A 14 -1.84 -8.94 12.25
N ILE A 15 -1.99 -7.66 11.87
CA ILE A 15 -1.41 -6.53 12.60
C ILE A 15 -2.31 -6.21 13.81
N PRO A 16 -1.77 -6.12 15.03
CA PRO A 16 -2.55 -5.77 16.21
C PRO A 16 -3.01 -4.32 16.20
N MET A 17 -4.07 -4.03 16.96
CA MET A 17 -4.45 -2.65 17.26
C MET A 17 -3.48 -2.03 18.29
N PRO A 18 -3.17 -0.72 18.18
CA PRO A 18 -3.76 0.28 17.27
C PRO A 18 -3.06 0.43 15.90
N ALA A 19 -1.93 -0.26 15.67
CA ALA A 19 -1.12 -0.08 14.45
C ALA A 19 -1.93 -0.34 13.16
N ARG A 20 -2.80 -1.37 13.16
CA ARG A 20 -3.66 -1.67 12.01
C ARG A 20 -4.57 -0.50 11.61
N GLN A 21 -5.14 0.23 12.58
CA GLN A 21 -5.96 1.41 12.31
C GLN A 21 -5.14 2.53 11.65
N LEU A 22 -3.90 2.72 12.09
CA LEU A 22 -3.00 3.72 11.51
C LEU A 22 -2.64 3.38 10.07
N TYR A 23 -2.36 2.10 9.78
CA TYR A 23 -2.15 1.63 8.40
C TYR A 23 -3.36 1.91 7.50
N LEU A 24 -4.57 1.61 7.96
CA LEU A 24 -5.79 1.83 7.19
C LEU A 24 -6.05 3.31 6.93
N LEU A 25 -5.85 4.16 7.94
CA LEU A 25 -5.99 5.60 7.80
C LEU A 25 -4.98 6.17 6.80
N ALA A 26 -3.70 5.82 6.96
CA ALA A 26 -2.61 6.21 6.08
C ALA A 26 -2.87 5.79 4.62
N SER A 27 -3.26 4.53 4.43
CA SER A 27 -3.59 3.96 3.11
C SER A 27 -4.76 4.71 2.47
N SER A 28 -5.81 5.02 3.25
CA SER A 28 -6.98 5.75 2.76
C SER A 28 -6.63 7.17 2.29
N LEU A 29 -5.71 7.85 3.01
CA LEU A 29 -5.22 9.18 2.61
C LEU A 29 -4.42 9.14 1.30
N LEU A 30 -3.58 8.10 1.11
CA LEU A 30 -2.71 7.98 -0.06
C LEU A 30 -3.44 7.48 -1.32
N LEU A 31 -4.33 6.49 -1.15
CA LEU A 31 -5.06 5.88 -2.27
C LEU A 31 -6.21 6.78 -2.73
N GLY A 32 -6.79 7.59 -1.83
CA GLY A 32 -7.95 8.42 -2.14
C GLY A 32 -9.15 7.60 -2.63
N ARG A 33 -10.06 8.23 -3.39
CA ARG A 33 -11.30 7.58 -3.87
C ARG A 33 -11.18 6.90 -5.25
N SER A 34 -10.03 6.99 -5.93
CA SER A 34 -9.93 6.72 -7.37
C SER A 34 -8.64 6.01 -7.75
N ARG A 35 -8.39 4.84 -7.15
CA ARG A 35 -7.39 3.89 -7.65
C ARG A 35 -8.11 2.63 -8.09
N ASP A 36 -7.68 2.09 -9.21
CA ASP A 36 -8.18 0.84 -9.74
C ASP A 36 -7.73 -0.34 -8.89
N ASP A 37 -8.52 -1.42 -8.91
CA ASP A 37 -8.31 -2.58 -8.05
C ASP A 37 -6.91 -3.19 -8.19
N SER A 38 -6.33 -3.17 -9.39
CA SER A 38 -4.98 -3.68 -9.65
C SER A 38 -3.89 -2.90 -8.89
N PHE A 39 -4.06 -1.57 -8.72
CA PHE A 39 -3.15 -0.76 -7.93
C PHE A 39 -3.26 -1.09 -6.45
N ILE A 40 -4.47 -1.26 -5.94
CA ILE A 40 -4.74 -1.56 -4.53
C ILE A 40 -4.17 -2.93 -4.15
N VAL A 41 -4.31 -3.92 -5.03
CA VAL A 41 -3.72 -5.26 -4.84
C VAL A 41 -2.20 -5.18 -4.79
N ALA A 42 -1.56 -4.49 -5.74
CA ALA A 42 -0.11 -4.31 -5.75
C ALA A 42 0.40 -3.53 -4.52
N TYR A 43 -0.35 -2.50 -4.11
CA TYR A 43 -0.05 -1.71 -2.92
C TYR A 43 -0.12 -2.55 -1.65
N ALA A 44 -1.18 -3.34 -1.47
CA ALA A 44 -1.33 -4.21 -0.31
C ALA A 44 -0.23 -5.28 -0.22
N ALA A 45 0.20 -5.82 -1.37
CA ALA A 45 1.33 -6.74 -1.43
C ALA A 45 2.63 -6.07 -0.99
N ALA A 46 2.99 -4.93 -1.58
CA ALA A 46 4.18 -4.18 -1.21
C ALA A 46 4.17 -3.76 0.27
N LEU A 47 3.01 -3.35 0.79
CA LEU A 47 2.84 -3.00 2.20
C LEU A 47 3.07 -4.20 3.11
N SER A 48 2.57 -5.39 2.76
CA SER A 48 2.76 -6.61 3.53
C SER A 48 4.23 -7.03 3.57
N ASP A 49 4.94 -6.90 2.44
CA ASP A 49 6.35 -7.26 2.34
C ASP A 49 7.24 -6.32 3.16
N LEU A 50 6.98 -5.01 3.09
CA LEU A 50 7.65 -4.01 3.92
C LEU A 50 7.28 -4.15 5.41
N ASP A 51 6.06 -4.59 5.72
CA ASP A 51 5.66 -4.89 7.10
C ASP A 51 6.45 -6.07 7.68
N ALA A 52 6.52 -7.17 6.92
CA ALA A 52 7.24 -8.39 7.32
C ALA A 52 8.76 -8.20 7.47
N ALA A 53 9.34 -7.22 6.76
CA ALA A 53 10.77 -6.94 6.80
C ALA A 53 11.24 -6.23 8.08
N ASP A 54 10.38 -5.46 8.76
CA ASP A 54 10.76 -4.68 9.95
C ASP A 54 10.15 -5.26 11.23
N LYS A 55 11.02 -5.61 12.21
CA LYS A 55 10.68 -6.45 13.37
C LYS A 55 10.41 -5.69 14.69
N ALA A 56 10.24 -4.37 14.68
CA ALA A 56 10.13 -3.61 15.93
C ALA A 56 8.99 -2.59 15.92
N ASP A 57 8.50 -2.34 17.13
CA ASP A 57 7.41 -1.44 17.52
C ASP A 57 7.31 -0.19 16.62
N ARG A 58 6.27 -0.15 15.78
CA ARG A 58 6.10 0.91 14.77
C ARG A 58 5.27 2.05 15.36
N GLY A 59 5.93 3.17 15.61
CA GLY A 59 5.26 4.45 15.84
C GLY A 59 4.53 4.94 14.57
N TYR A 60 3.69 5.95 14.75
CA TYR A 60 2.91 6.55 13.65
C TYR A 60 3.76 6.97 12.44
N VAL A 61 4.95 7.52 12.67
CA VAL A 61 5.84 7.99 11.61
C VAL A 61 6.37 6.82 10.77
N GLN A 62 6.74 5.71 11.40
CA GLN A 62 7.22 4.51 10.71
C GLN A 62 6.10 3.89 9.86
N ILE A 63 4.89 3.83 10.39
CA ILE A 63 3.71 3.34 9.66
C ILE A 63 3.43 4.21 8.43
N MET A 64 3.41 5.54 8.59
CA MET A 64 3.25 6.46 7.46
C MET A 64 4.36 6.31 6.42
N GLY A 65 5.62 6.22 6.85
CA GLY A 65 6.77 6.02 5.97
C GLY A 65 6.63 4.75 5.14
N THR A 66 6.27 3.64 5.79
CA THR A 66 6.03 2.35 5.12
C THR A 66 4.92 2.45 4.07
N CYS A 67 3.80 3.11 4.41
CA CYS A 67 2.71 3.34 3.48
C CYS A 67 3.13 4.19 2.28
N MET A 68 3.92 5.24 2.49
CA MET A 68 4.44 6.10 1.42
C MET A 68 5.43 5.37 0.53
N GLU A 69 6.26 4.51 1.10
CA GLU A 69 7.22 3.68 0.37
C GLU A 69 6.52 2.66 -0.53
N ALA A 70 5.55 1.90 0.02
CA ALA A 70 4.72 0.98 -0.75
C ALA A 70 4.00 1.70 -1.91
N PHE A 71 3.41 2.87 -1.62
CA PHE A 71 2.74 3.68 -2.63
C PHE A 71 3.69 4.16 -3.74
N SER A 72 4.89 4.60 -3.36
CA SER A 72 5.92 5.08 -4.29
C SER A 72 6.43 3.96 -5.18
N LEU A 73 6.65 2.77 -4.63
CA LEU A 73 7.10 1.58 -5.36
C LEU A 73 6.10 1.17 -6.44
N VAL A 74 4.81 1.09 -6.09
CA VAL A 74 3.74 0.75 -7.04
C VAL A 74 3.52 1.86 -8.07
N SER A 75 3.62 3.12 -7.66
CA SER A 75 3.53 4.26 -8.60
C SER A 75 4.71 4.31 -9.58
N ALA A 76 5.91 3.94 -9.15
CA ALA A 76 7.10 3.88 -10.00
C ALA A 76 7.03 2.73 -11.00
N THR A 77 6.61 1.54 -10.57
CA THR A 77 6.45 0.37 -11.46
C THR A 77 5.39 0.60 -12.54
N ARG A 78 4.27 1.26 -12.23
CA ARG A 78 3.26 1.61 -13.25
C ARG A 78 3.75 2.67 -14.24
N ARG A 79 4.48 3.69 -13.78
CA ARG A 79 5.08 4.71 -14.66
C ARG A 79 6.18 4.12 -15.54
N GLY A 80 7.03 3.26 -14.99
CA GLY A 80 8.08 2.55 -15.72
C GLY A 80 7.52 1.58 -16.76
N GLY A 81 6.43 0.88 -16.44
CA GLY A 81 5.70 0.04 -17.41
C GLY A 81 5.09 0.85 -18.56
N HIS A 82 4.57 2.05 -18.27
CA HIS A 82 4.03 2.95 -19.30
C HIS A 82 5.14 3.53 -20.21
N MET A 83 6.31 3.85 -19.65
CA MET A 83 7.46 4.33 -20.44
C MET A 83 8.10 3.22 -21.28
N ALA A 84 8.17 1.99 -20.77
CA ALA A 84 8.69 0.84 -21.53
C ALA A 84 7.78 0.44 -22.72
N LEU A 85 6.48 0.76 -22.66
CA LEU A 85 5.54 0.54 -23.76
C LEU A 85 5.62 1.65 -24.83
N GLN A 86 5.85 2.91 -24.45
CA GLN A 86 6.05 4.00 -25.41
C GLN A 86 7.39 3.93 -26.15
N ALA A 87 8.45 3.42 -25.52
CA ALA A 87 9.76 3.29 -26.17
C ALA A 87 9.82 2.18 -27.25
N LYS A 88 8.74 1.43 -27.45
CA LYS A 88 8.62 0.36 -28.46
C LYS A 88 7.58 0.65 -29.56
N SER A 89 7.03 1.87 -29.63
CA SER A 89 6.11 2.30 -30.69
C SER A 89 6.80 3.18 -31.71
#